data_AF-A0A2G6MNH0-F1
#
_entry.id   AF-A0A2G6MNH0-F1
#
_cell.length_a   1.000
_cell.length_b   1.000
_cell.length_c   1.000
_cell.angle_alpha   90.00
_cell.angle_beta   90.00
_cell.angle_gamma   90.00
#
_symmetry.space_group_name_H-M   'P 1'
#
loop_
_entity.id
_entity.type
_entity.pdbx_description
1 polymer ?
#
loop_
_entity_poly.entity_id
_entity_poly.type
_entity_poly.pdbx_seq_one_letter_code
_entity_poly.pdbx_strand_id
1 'polypeptide(L)' 'MSEVDKNRINRVVDYIQANLDTSLSIRRLSRIACYSEFHFNRVFKKNMGESVHKFIRRLRIEKS' A
#
# COMPACT_ATOMS: atom_id res chain seq x y z
N MET A 1 -16.64 2.17 6.24
CA MET A 1 -15.52 2.44 5.31
C MET A 1 -16.13 2.56 3.93
N SER A 2 -15.79 3.55 3.12
CA SER A 2 -16.44 3.73 1.82
C SER A 2 -15.89 2.70 0.81
N GLU A 3 -16.70 2.29 -0.16
CA GLU A 3 -16.26 1.45 -1.29
C GLU A 3 -15.12 2.12 -2.09
N VAL A 4 -15.07 3.45 -2.08
CA VAL A 4 -14.00 4.24 -2.69
C VAL A 4 -12.65 4.00 -2.01
N ASP A 5 -12.61 3.92 -0.67
CA ASP A 5 -11.38 3.68 0.07
C ASP A 5 -10.79 2.30 -0.25
N LYS A 6 -11.65 1.27 -0.34
CA LYS A 6 -11.22 -0.09 -0.71
C LYS A 6 -10.61 -0.12 -2.11
N ASN A 7 -11.28 0.48 -3.10
CA ASN A 7 -10.79 0.51 -4.47
C ASN A 7 -9.44 1.22 -4.60
N ARG A 8 -9.23 2.31 -3.84
CA ARG A 8 -7.93 3.01 -3.80
C ARG A 8 -6.83 2.17 -3.19
N ILE A 9 -7.12 1.43 -2.12
CA ILE A 9 -6.14 0.55 -1.48
C ILE A 9 -5.82 -0.66 -2.37
N ASN A 10 -6.80 -1.26 -3.04
CA ASN A 10 -6.56 -2.37 -3.97
C ASN A 10 -5.60 -1.97 -5.10
N ARG A 11 -5.81 -0.78 -5.70
CA ARG A 11 -4.87 -0.23 -6.71
C ARG A 11 -3.43 -0.13 -6.21
N VAL A 12 -3.25 0.22 -4.94
CA VAL A 12 -1.92 0.29 -4.32
C VAL A 12 -1.33 -1.11 -4.13
N VAL A 13 -2.14 -2.08 -3.72
CA VAL A 13 -1.70 -3.48 -3.58
C VAL A 13 -1.26 -4.04 -4.92
N ASP A 14 -2.07 -3.87 -5.97
CA ASP A 14 -1.74 -4.31 -7.33
C ASP A 14 -0.42 -3.69 -7.78
N TYR A 15 -0.25 -2.38 -7.53
CA TYR A 15 0.98 -1.66 -7.85
C TYR A 15 2.19 -2.21 -7.07
N ILE A 16 2.05 -2.45 -5.77
CA ILE A 16 3.13 -3.01 -4.93
C ILE A 16 3.55 -4.37 -5.48
N GLN A 17 2.60 -5.27 -5.71
CA GLN A 17 2.86 -6.64 -6.19
C GLN A 17 3.58 -6.64 -7.54
N ALA A 18 3.14 -5.79 -8.48
CA ALA A 18 3.78 -5.66 -9.79
C ALA A 18 5.19 -5.04 -9.75
N ASN A 19 5.56 -4.37 -8.65
CA ASN A 19 6.80 -3.58 -8.56
C ASN A 19 7.66 -3.95 -7.32
N LEU A 20 7.52 -5.15 -6.77
CA LEU A 20 8.21 -5.58 -5.54
C LEU A 20 9.75 -5.45 -5.60
N ASP A 21 10.31 -5.63 -6.80
CA ASP A 21 11.76 -5.61 -7.05
C ASP A 21 12.30 -4.18 -7.21
N THR A 22 11.43 -3.18 -7.15
CA THR A 22 11.78 -1.76 -7.30
C THR A 22 11.77 -1.03 -5.95
N SER A 23 12.30 0.19 -5.92
CA SER A 23 12.17 1.08 -4.77
C SER A 23 10.73 1.59 -4.63
N LEU A 24 10.02 1.11 -3.61
CA LEU A 24 8.67 1.51 -3.27
C LEU A 24 8.69 2.53 -2.13
N SER A 25 8.42 3.81 -2.43
CA SER A 25 8.34 4.88 -1.42
C SER A 25 6.90 5.16 -1.00
N ILE A 26 6.69 5.48 0.28
CA ILE A 26 5.36 5.88 0.78
C ILE A 26 4.78 7.03 -0.03
N ARG A 27 5.60 8.03 -0.37
CA ARG A 27 5.19 9.19 -1.16
C ARG A 27 4.58 8.81 -2.50
N ARG A 28 5.08 7.76 -3.14
CA ARG A 28 4.54 7.27 -4.41
C ARG A 28 3.23 6.51 -4.20
N LEU A 29 3.19 5.63 -3.20
CA LEU A 29 2.02 4.81 -2.89
C LEU A 29 0.83 5.66 -2.41
N SER A 30 1.08 6.68 -1.60
CA SER A 30 0.06 7.62 -1.14
C SER A 30 -0.57 8.42 -2.29
N ARG A 31 0.24 8.83 -3.28
CA ARG A 31 -0.24 9.48 -4.50
C ARG A 31 -1.14 8.58 -5.34
N ILE A 32 -0.77 7.30 -5.50
CA ILE A 32 -1.62 6.32 -6.20
C ILE A 32 -2.98 6.18 -5.50
N ALA A 33 -2.97 6.17 -4.16
CA ALA A 33 -4.18 6.10 -3.35
C ALA A 33 -4.98 7.43 -3.29
N CYS A 34 -4.46 8.52 -3.86
CA CYS A 34 -5.02 9.87 -3.74
C CYS A 34 -5.18 10.31 -2.27
N TYR A 35 -4.17 10.05 -1.44
CA TYR A 35 -4.10 10.49 -0.04
C TYR A 35 -2.78 11.20 0.26
N SER A 36 -2.76 11.99 1.34
CA SER A 36 -1.51 12.39 1.98
C SER A 36 -0.80 11.16 2.56
N GLU A 37 0.51 11.24 2.78
CA GLU A 37 1.30 10.12 3.33
C GLU A 37 0.80 9.65 4.70
N PHE A 38 0.39 10.60 5.55
CA PHE A 38 -0.16 10.29 6.87
C PHE A 38 -1.52 9.58 6.77
N HIS A 39 -2.43 10.11 5.95
CA HIS A 39 -3.75 9.53 5.80
C HIS A 39 -3.69 8.16 5.12
N PHE A 40 -2.81 8.01 4.12
CA PHE A 40 -2.53 6.75 3.46
C PHE A 40 -2.09 5.67 4.45
N ASN A 41 -1.11 5.95 5.32
CA ASN A 41 -0.66 4.97 6.31
C ASN A 41 -1.79 4.53 7.25
N ARG A 42 -2.65 5.46 7.69
CA ARG A 42 -3.79 5.15 8.56
C ARG A 42 -4.84 4.30 7.84
N VAL A 43 -5.21 4.67 6.61
CA VAL A 43 -6.23 3.95 5.82
C VAL A 43 -5.69 2.58 5.38
N PHE A 44 -4.46 2.50 4.91
CA PHE A 44 -3.83 1.24 4.51
C PHE A 44 -3.79 0.27 5.69
N LYS A 45 -3.30 0.70 6.87
CA LYS A 45 -3.27 -0.15 8.07
C LYS A 45 -4.66 -0.58 8.52
N LYS A 46 -5.66 0.29 8.42
CA LYS A 46 -7.05 -0.06 8.74
C LYS A 46 -7.62 -1.10 7.78
N ASN A 47 -7.23 -1.08 6.50
CA ASN A 47 -7.70 -2.04 5.49
C ASN A 47 -6.93 -3.36 5.51
N MET A 48 -5.62 -3.33 5.68
CA MET A 48 -4.73 -4.48 5.55
C MET A 48 -4.33 -5.12 6.88
N GLY A 49 -4.68 -4.50 8.02
CA GLY A 49 -4.26 -4.94 9.35
C GLY A 49 -2.79 -4.63 9.68
N GLU A 50 -1.98 -4.24 8.70
CA GLU A 50 -0.56 -3.91 8.86
C GLU A 50 -0.14 -2.65 8.10
N SER A 51 1.00 -2.06 8.49
CA SER A 51 1.53 -0.90 7.77
C SER A 51 2.02 -1.30 6.37
N VAL A 52 2.01 -0.33 5.45
CA VAL A 52 2.49 -0.54 4.08
C VAL A 52 3.93 -1.07 4.02
N HIS A 53 4.81 -0.62 4.92
CA HIS A 53 6.18 -1.12 4.99
C HIS A 53 6.25 -2.59 5.41
N LYS A 54 5.44 -2.99 6.40
CA LYS A 54 5.39 -4.37 6.87
C LYS A 54 4.85 -5.29 5.78
N PHE A 55 3.81 -4.84 5.08
CA PHE A 55 3.24 -5.50 3.91
C PHE A 55 4.29 -5.73 2.80
N ILE A 56 5.01 -4.68 2.37
CA ILE A 56 6.06 -4.79 1.35
C ILE A 56 7.17 -5.75 1.79
N ARG A 57 7.64 -5.63 3.05
CA ARG A 57 8.68 -6.50 3.58
C ARG A 57 8.25 -7.97 3.58
N ARG A 58 7.01 -8.25 4.00
CA ARG A 58 6.45 -9.60 4.00
C ARG A 58 6.40 -10.18 2.59
N LEU A 59 5.87 -9.43 1.62
CA LEU A 59 5.81 -9.89 0.22
C LEU A 59 7.19 -10.17 -0.39
N ARG A 60 8.21 -9.37 -0.05
CA ARG A 60 9.59 -9.63 -0.51
C ARG A 60 10.16 -10.93 0.04
N ILE A 61 9.90 -11.21 1.32
CA ILE A 61 10.31 -12.47 1.96
C ILE A 61 9.57 -13.66 1.34
N GLU A 62 8.26 -13.54 1.11
CA GLU A 62 7.45 -14.62 0.48
C GLU A 62 7.87 -14.93 -0.96
N LYS A 63 8.46 -13.96 -1.68
CA LYS A 63 8.97 -14.12 -3.05
C LYS A 63 10.40 -14.70 -3.10
N SER A 64 11.12 -14.73 -1.98
CA SER A 64 12.53 -15.15 -1.90
C SER A 64 12.69 -16.67 -1.80
#